data_AF-A0A0U0PJJ7-F1
#
_entry.id   AF-A0A0U0PJJ7-F1
#
_cell.length_a   1.000
_cell.length_b   1.000
_cell.length_c   1.000
_cell.angle_alpha   90.00
_cell.angle_beta   90.00
_cell.angle_gamma   90.00
#
_symmetry.space_group_name_H-M   'P 1'
#
loop_
_entity.id
_entity.type
_entity.pdbx_description
1 polymer ?
#
loop_
_entity_poly.entity_id
_entity_poly.type
_entity_poly.pdbx_seq_one_letter_code
_entity_poly.pdbx_strand_id
1 'polypeptide(L)'
;MKKYIDKPQDAVVYKEKGQEKPFPSDFIAKWENTPNFDTVGTFTYKVKFYEKDGNTPADHISEGVDVTFVVKSKAPATLTHTNRDNGETLVNVPQDADEVVFSIPRSDTAVDTIIVKKSEGWTATGIQKRDNTWVFPANSVHGNRTVTAVATAGKGDTKSVETPTLITTLAHDVETRKISRVVGGNSPTDTDLLNAVIVNNKQSAKLKEGTAYPTTLGQHTLEVFVTYQDQSTEFVSVSYEVKESNKQPLSPAKESLSQELNKDAATAGKTDASKQAYEEAKQQAQEALNKAEEVINNANASETEVNEAKQKLEDAKQKLEEAKAGLTDAAQSGTNPVTPPSATRSRRTPPRRSRRSVGFVGNSQTGTTPSAVDKSELQSLVDDLERRLQDLADLSPESLEEAQRILREAQVALANDSLTAQELAELLAKVRQALNSIQAGTSADKSPSTSDSNKETESAKEPTNATDVPLYGVFGAAVLSLLGALLFAVARKKNSQLDKLSRELDQLLVELEASDKDKKGLGKAKKLAKKARTFVDSQQKDPQKEAELISEIKTILSQLREGV
;
A
#
# COMPACT_ATOMS: atom_id res chain seq x y z
N MET A 1 0.31 -52.81 -26.80
CA MET A 1 -0.15 -53.47 -28.04
C MET A 1 0.37 -54.89 -28.23
N LYS A 2 1.51 -55.28 -27.62
CA LYS A 2 2.20 -56.57 -27.83
C LYS A 2 1.34 -57.83 -28.04
N LYS A 3 0.23 -58.01 -27.30
CA LYS A 3 -0.71 -59.15 -27.50
C LYS A 3 -1.17 -59.35 -28.96
N TYR A 4 -1.30 -58.28 -29.75
CA TYR A 4 -1.71 -58.34 -31.16
C TYR A 4 -0.56 -58.75 -32.10
N ILE A 5 0.70 -58.57 -31.68
CA ILE A 5 1.87 -59.12 -32.37
C ILE A 5 1.94 -60.63 -32.10
N ASP A 6 1.81 -61.01 -30.83
CA ASP A 6 1.87 -62.41 -30.38
C ASP A 6 0.67 -63.25 -30.88
N LYS A 7 -0.48 -62.61 -31.14
CA LYS A 7 -1.72 -63.22 -31.64
C LYS A 7 -2.38 -62.32 -32.72
N PRO A 8 -2.09 -62.54 -34.01
CA PRO A 8 -2.66 -61.73 -35.10
C PRO A 8 -4.19 -61.84 -35.20
N GLN A 9 -4.78 -62.97 -34.80
CA GLN A 9 -6.23 -63.18 -34.78
C GLN A 9 -6.96 -62.30 -33.75
N ASP A 10 -6.28 -61.89 -32.67
CA ASP A 10 -6.88 -60.99 -31.66
C ASP A 10 -7.09 -59.57 -32.21
N ALA A 11 -6.53 -59.25 -33.38
CA ALA A 11 -6.58 -57.93 -34.02
C ALA A 11 -7.66 -57.78 -35.10
N VAL A 12 -8.46 -58.84 -35.36
CA VAL A 12 -9.51 -58.85 -36.40
C VAL A 12 -10.84 -59.34 -35.84
N VAL A 13 -11.94 -58.82 -36.37
CA VAL A 13 -13.31 -59.20 -35.94
C VAL A 13 -13.87 -60.21 -36.95
N TYR A 14 -13.96 -61.49 -36.55
CA TYR A 14 -14.56 -62.53 -37.38
C TYR A 14 -16.09 -62.51 -37.29
N LYS A 15 -16.79 -62.68 -38.42
CA LYS A 15 -18.25 -62.66 -38.50
C LYS A 15 -18.83 -63.73 -39.42
N GLU A 16 -19.79 -64.49 -38.91
CA GLU A 16 -20.60 -65.43 -39.69
C GLU A 16 -21.99 -64.84 -39.92
N LYS A 17 -22.44 -64.75 -41.17
CA LYS A 17 -23.79 -64.26 -41.52
C LYS A 17 -24.13 -62.90 -40.86
N GLY A 18 -23.11 -62.05 -40.68
CA GLY A 18 -23.20 -60.73 -40.03
C GLY A 18 -23.05 -60.73 -38.50
N GLN A 19 -23.15 -61.88 -37.82
CA GLN A 19 -22.94 -61.99 -36.37
C GLN A 19 -21.46 -62.19 -36.03
N GLU A 20 -20.99 -61.53 -34.98
CA GLU A 20 -19.64 -61.73 -34.45
C GLU A 20 -19.47 -63.11 -33.81
N LYS A 21 -18.31 -63.74 -34.07
CA LYS A 21 -17.96 -65.09 -33.61
C LYS A 21 -16.49 -65.14 -33.16
N PRO A 22 -16.10 -66.07 -32.28
CA PRO A 22 -14.69 -66.37 -32.02
C PRO A 22 -13.98 -66.73 -33.33
N PHE A 23 -12.69 -66.39 -33.44
CA PHE A 23 -11.89 -66.75 -34.61
C PHE A 23 -11.82 -68.29 -34.77
N PRO A 24 -12.03 -68.87 -35.97
CA PRO A 24 -12.10 -70.32 -36.15
C PRO A 24 -10.82 -71.07 -35.74
N SER A 25 -10.98 -72.25 -35.14
CA SER A 25 -9.88 -73.13 -34.67
C SER A 25 -9.01 -73.72 -35.78
N ASP A 26 -9.56 -73.73 -36.99
CA ASP A 26 -9.06 -74.47 -38.15
C ASP A 26 -8.30 -73.53 -39.12
N PHE A 27 -8.22 -72.25 -38.74
CA PHE A 27 -7.47 -71.21 -39.42
C PHE A 27 -6.32 -70.69 -38.54
N ILE A 28 -5.28 -70.15 -39.17
CA ILE A 28 -4.17 -69.47 -38.53
C ILE A 28 -4.05 -68.07 -39.16
N ALA A 29 -4.11 -67.04 -38.32
CA ALA A 29 -3.81 -65.67 -38.71
C ALA A 29 -2.29 -65.41 -38.60
N LYS A 30 -1.70 -64.75 -39.60
CA LYS A 30 -0.31 -64.29 -39.60
C LYS A 30 -0.23 -62.86 -40.13
N TRP A 31 0.68 -62.07 -39.59
CA TRP A 31 1.02 -60.77 -40.18
C TRP A 31 1.83 -60.98 -41.47
N GLU A 32 1.53 -60.22 -42.52
CA GLU A 32 2.38 -60.19 -43.73
C GLU A 32 3.74 -59.54 -43.44
N ASN A 33 3.76 -58.50 -42.61
CA ASN A 33 4.95 -57.89 -42.04
C ASN A 33 4.71 -57.69 -40.53
N THR A 34 5.64 -58.13 -39.69
CA THR A 34 5.51 -58.05 -38.23
C THR A 34 5.28 -56.61 -37.75
N PRO A 35 4.19 -56.30 -37.03
CA PRO A 35 3.93 -54.95 -36.56
C PRO A 35 4.97 -54.45 -35.57
N ASN A 36 5.37 -53.18 -35.72
CA ASN A 36 6.17 -52.44 -34.75
C ASN A 36 5.32 -51.27 -34.21
N PHE A 37 5.36 -51.05 -32.90
CA PHE A 37 4.59 -50.01 -32.21
C PHE A 37 5.47 -49.16 -31.27
N ASP A 38 6.79 -49.12 -31.52
CA ASP A 38 7.78 -48.41 -30.70
C ASP A 38 7.78 -46.90 -30.95
N THR A 39 7.07 -46.44 -31.99
CA THR A 39 6.95 -45.02 -32.38
C THR A 39 5.48 -44.59 -32.44
N VAL A 40 5.23 -43.31 -32.15
CA VAL A 40 3.91 -42.67 -32.24
C VAL A 40 3.52 -42.53 -33.70
N GLY A 41 2.31 -42.96 -34.07
CA GLY A 41 1.88 -42.98 -35.48
C GLY A 41 0.62 -43.81 -35.71
N THR A 42 0.11 -43.75 -36.94
CA THR A 42 -0.97 -44.61 -37.44
C THR A 42 -0.35 -45.61 -38.42
N PHE A 43 -0.49 -46.90 -38.15
CA PHE A 43 0.16 -47.97 -38.90
C PHE A 43 -0.87 -48.99 -39.38
N THR A 44 -0.89 -49.27 -40.68
CA THR A 44 -1.75 -50.29 -41.27
C THR A 44 -0.92 -51.51 -41.62
N TYR A 45 -1.31 -52.67 -41.10
CA TYR A 45 -0.66 -53.96 -41.34
C TYR A 45 -1.68 -54.97 -41.85
N LYS A 46 -1.30 -55.78 -42.86
CA LYS A 46 -2.15 -56.82 -43.42
C LYS A 46 -2.05 -58.11 -42.61
N VAL A 47 -3.19 -58.62 -42.14
CA VAL A 47 -3.32 -59.99 -41.62
C VAL A 47 -3.73 -60.91 -42.76
N LYS A 48 -2.98 -61.99 -42.97
CA LYS A 48 -3.34 -63.08 -43.87
C LYS A 48 -3.79 -64.29 -43.07
N PHE A 49 -4.81 -64.98 -43.56
CA PHE A 49 -5.37 -66.19 -42.97
C PHE A 49 -5.05 -67.39 -43.84
N TYR A 50 -4.74 -68.50 -43.17
CA TYR A 50 -4.36 -69.78 -43.76
C TYR A 50 -5.17 -70.88 -43.09
N GLU A 51 -5.63 -71.87 -43.83
CA GLU A 51 -6.16 -73.11 -43.24
C GLU A 51 -5.03 -73.92 -42.60
N LYS A 52 -5.37 -74.73 -41.59
CA LYS A 52 -4.43 -75.41 -40.68
C LYS A 52 -3.99 -76.81 -41.14
N ASP A 53 -4.40 -77.21 -42.33
CA ASP A 53 -4.28 -78.59 -42.82
C ASP A 53 -2.83 -79.09 -42.96
N GLY A 54 -2.72 -80.43 -42.95
CA GLY A 54 -1.58 -81.13 -42.37
C GLY A 54 -0.20 -80.87 -42.98
N ASN A 55 0.75 -80.50 -42.11
CA ASN A 55 2.21 -80.59 -42.28
C ASN A 55 2.89 -79.74 -43.37
N THR A 56 2.18 -79.02 -44.25
CA THR A 56 2.78 -77.92 -45.04
C THR A 56 1.77 -76.78 -45.22
N PRO A 57 2.12 -75.49 -45.04
CA PRO A 57 1.18 -74.39 -45.23
C PRO A 57 0.82 -74.20 -46.72
N ALA A 58 -0.25 -74.86 -47.17
CA ALA A 58 -0.64 -74.90 -48.58
C ALA A 58 -1.55 -73.73 -48.99
N ASP A 59 -0.95 -72.68 -49.56
CA ASP A 59 -1.42 -71.84 -50.69
C ASP A 59 -2.92 -71.47 -50.88
N HIS A 60 -3.72 -71.44 -49.82
CA HIS A 60 -4.98 -70.69 -49.78
C HIS A 60 -4.77 -69.32 -49.13
N ILE A 61 -4.10 -68.45 -49.90
CA ILE A 61 -3.88 -67.06 -49.56
C ILE A 61 -5.20 -66.29 -49.69
N SER A 62 -5.82 -65.99 -48.55
CA SER A 62 -6.81 -64.91 -48.46
C SER A 62 -6.17 -63.57 -48.84
N GLU A 63 -6.94 -62.67 -49.50
CA GLU A 63 -6.46 -61.34 -49.93
C GLU A 63 -5.91 -60.49 -48.78
N GLY A 64 -6.30 -60.83 -47.55
CA GLY A 64 -5.78 -60.30 -46.30
C GLY A 64 -6.49 -59.03 -45.85
N VAL A 65 -6.80 -58.96 -44.55
CA VAL A 65 -7.49 -57.82 -43.94
C VAL A 65 -6.48 -56.81 -43.44
N ASP A 66 -6.63 -55.57 -43.87
CA ASP A 66 -5.82 -54.45 -43.39
C ASP A 66 -6.32 -53.96 -42.03
N VAL A 67 -5.44 -54.04 -41.03
CA VAL A 67 -5.71 -53.64 -39.65
C VAL A 67 -4.91 -52.38 -39.34
N THR A 68 -5.61 -51.31 -38.97
CA THR A 68 -4.99 -50.02 -38.62
C THR A 68 -4.88 -49.87 -37.10
N PHE A 69 -3.65 -49.66 -36.63
CA PHE A 69 -3.33 -49.36 -35.24
C PHE A 69 -2.97 -47.89 -35.09
N VAL A 70 -3.43 -47.24 -34.03
CA VAL A 70 -3.07 -45.87 -33.68
C VAL A 70 -2.25 -45.88 -32.39
N VAL A 71 -0.94 -45.69 -32.51
CA VAL A 71 -0.03 -45.50 -31.37
C VAL A 71 -0.10 -44.03 -30.98
N LYS A 72 -0.83 -43.74 -29.90
CA LYS A 72 -0.96 -42.40 -29.33
C LYS A 72 0.32 -41.96 -28.61
N SER A 73 0.55 -40.65 -28.57
CA SER A 73 1.54 -40.02 -27.69
C SER A 73 1.32 -40.43 -26.24
N LYS A 74 2.42 -40.58 -25.50
CA LYS A 74 2.41 -40.66 -24.04
C LYS A 74 1.67 -39.44 -23.47
N ALA A 75 0.85 -39.63 -22.43
CA ALA A 75 0.29 -38.50 -21.69
C ALA A 75 1.42 -37.66 -21.05
N PRO A 76 1.34 -36.32 -21.09
CA PRO A 76 2.31 -35.45 -20.42
C PRO A 76 2.39 -35.69 -18.91
N ALA A 77 3.44 -35.17 -18.29
CA ALA A 77 3.50 -35.07 -16.83
C ALA A 77 2.34 -34.20 -16.29
N THR A 78 1.83 -34.54 -15.10
CA THR A 78 0.75 -33.77 -14.46
C THR A 78 1.17 -32.32 -14.22
N LEU A 79 0.27 -31.38 -14.47
CA LEU A 79 0.48 -29.96 -14.13
C LEU A 79 0.67 -29.79 -12.62
N THR A 80 1.50 -28.83 -12.22
CA THR A 80 1.62 -28.42 -10.81
C THR A 80 1.20 -26.96 -10.66
N HIS A 81 0.63 -26.61 -9.51
CA HIS A 81 0.28 -25.24 -9.18
C HIS A 81 0.69 -24.88 -7.75
N THR A 82 0.79 -23.58 -7.47
CA THR A 82 1.17 -23.03 -6.18
C THR A 82 0.45 -21.70 -6.00
N ASN A 83 -0.26 -21.55 -4.89
CA ASN A 83 -0.88 -20.29 -4.51
C ASN A 83 0.13 -19.42 -3.75
N ARG A 84 0.03 -18.11 -3.95
CA ARG A 84 0.87 -17.08 -3.32
C ARG A 84 0.08 -16.28 -2.30
N ASP A 85 0.79 -15.66 -1.37
CA ASP A 85 0.20 -14.84 -0.30
C ASP A 85 -0.47 -13.58 -0.85
N ASN A 86 -0.03 -13.03 -1.99
CA ASN A 86 -0.70 -11.97 -2.75
C ASN A 86 -1.89 -12.46 -3.61
N GLY A 87 -2.41 -13.68 -3.35
CA GLY A 87 -3.55 -14.26 -4.06
C GLY A 87 -3.28 -14.82 -5.46
N GLU A 88 -2.06 -14.68 -6.01
CA GLU A 88 -1.75 -15.24 -7.33
C GLU A 88 -1.66 -16.77 -7.32
N THR A 89 -2.22 -17.42 -8.33
CA THR A 89 -2.00 -18.86 -8.58
C THR A 89 -1.02 -19.05 -9.73
N LEU A 90 0.15 -19.58 -9.38
CA LEU A 90 1.21 -19.95 -10.30
C LEU A 90 1.00 -21.38 -10.80
N VAL A 91 1.05 -21.59 -12.12
CA VAL A 91 0.79 -22.88 -12.76
C VAL A 91 1.92 -23.25 -13.72
N ASN A 92 2.61 -24.36 -13.45
CA ASN A 92 3.76 -24.80 -14.23
C ASN A 92 3.32 -25.80 -15.31
N VAL A 93 3.52 -25.43 -16.57
CA VAL A 93 3.18 -26.30 -17.71
C VAL A 93 4.27 -27.35 -17.94
N PRO A 94 3.90 -28.63 -18.13
CA PRO A 94 4.83 -29.73 -18.39
C PRO A 94 5.49 -29.62 -19.77
N GLN A 95 6.81 -29.83 -19.84
CA GLN A 95 7.58 -29.70 -21.08
C GLN A 95 7.28 -30.78 -22.12
N ASP A 96 6.74 -31.93 -21.71
CA ASP A 96 6.33 -33.03 -22.60
C ASP A 96 4.90 -32.89 -23.14
N ALA A 97 4.19 -31.80 -22.82
CA ALA A 97 2.98 -31.39 -23.54
C ALA A 97 3.31 -30.58 -24.81
N ASP A 98 2.38 -30.58 -25.76
CA ASP A 98 2.36 -29.71 -26.94
C ASP A 98 1.24 -28.65 -26.87
N GLU A 99 0.17 -28.93 -26.11
CA GLU A 99 -0.99 -28.06 -25.90
C GLU A 99 -1.52 -28.23 -24.47
N VAL A 100 -1.90 -27.11 -23.83
CA VAL A 100 -2.67 -27.10 -22.59
C VAL A 100 -3.91 -26.22 -22.77
N VAL A 101 -5.06 -26.75 -22.37
CA VAL A 101 -6.36 -26.06 -22.37
C VAL A 101 -6.79 -25.78 -20.93
N PHE A 102 -6.98 -24.51 -20.59
CA PHE A 102 -7.51 -24.05 -19.31
C PHE A 102 -8.98 -23.65 -19.47
N SER A 103 -9.87 -24.32 -18.74
CA SER A 103 -11.29 -24.00 -18.63
C SER A 103 -11.53 -23.24 -17.32
N ILE A 104 -11.88 -21.95 -17.43
CA ILE A 104 -11.99 -20.99 -16.34
C ILE A 104 -13.47 -20.63 -16.13
N PRO A 105 -14.17 -21.26 -15.17
CA PRO A 105 -15.58 -20.94 -14.93
C PRO A 105 -15.74 -19.52 -14.36
N ARG A 106 -16.62 -18.74 -15.00
CA ARG A 106 -16.98 -17.36 -14.60
C ARG A 106 -18.35 -17.30 -13.91
N SER A 107 -19.26 -18.19 -14.27
CA SER A 107 -20.56 -18.39 -13.61
C SER A 107 -20.93 -19.89 -13.60
N ASP A 108 -22.18 -20.24 -13.33
CA ASP A 108 -22.68 -21.63 -13.42
C ASP A 108 -22.82 -22.11 -14.86
N THR A 109 -22.83 -21.18 -15.83
CA THR A 109 -23.07 -21.43 -17.25
C THR A 109 -21.99 -20.85 -18.18
N ALA A 110 -21.21 -19.87 -17.72
CA ALA A 110 -20.14 -19.24 -18.49
C ALA A 110 -18.77 -19.80 -18.09
N VAL A 111 -18.00 -20.25 -19.09
CA VAL A 111 -16.63 -20.74 -18.95
C VAL A 111 -15.78 -20.06 -20.03
N ASP A 112 -14.73 -19.37 -19.62
CA ASP A 112 -13.70 -18.88 -20.54
C ASP A 112 -12.70 -19.99 -20.82
N THR A 113 -12.25 -20.13 -22.07
CA THR A 113 -11.20 -21.09 -22.44
C THR A 113 -9.93 -20.37 -22.87
N ILE A 114 -8.82 -20.67 -22.21
CA ILE A 114 -7.47 -20.24 -22.63
C ILE A 114 -6.71 -21.46 -23.14
N ILE A 115 -6.24 -21.40 -24.38
CA ILE A 115 -5.42 -22.44 -25.00
C ILE A 115 -4.00 -21.91 -25.15
N VAL A 116 -3.01 -22.68 -24.68
CA VAL A 116 -1.58 -22.38 -24.86
C VAL A 116 -0.92 -23.53 -25.60
N LYS A 117 -0.15 -23.25 -26.66
CA LYS A 117 0.53 -24.28 -27.45
C LYS A 117 2.04 -24.04 -27.55
N LYS A 118 2.80 -25.13 -27.52
CA LYS A 118 4.25 -25.17 -27.72
C LYS A 118 4.66 -24.64 -29.11
N SER A 119 3.87 -24.96 -30.14
CA SER A 119 4.06 -24.42 -31.51
C SER A 119 3.72 -22.94 -31.64
N GLU A 120 3.08 -22.34 -30.65
CA GLU A 120 2.71 -20.91 -30.58
C GLU A 120 3.55 -20.18 -29.51
N GLY A 121 4.77 -20.70 -29.25
CA GLY A 121 5.74 -20.11 -28.30
C GLY A 121 5.33 -20.20 -26.82
N TRP A 122 4.30 -20.99 -26.50
CA TRP A 122 3.57 -20.93 -25.23
C TRP A 122 3.13 -19.49 -24.93
N THR A 123 2.25 -18.94 -25.78
CA THR A 123 1.63 -17.62 -25.64
C THR A 123 0.11 -17.73 -25.53
N ALA A 124 -0.54 -16.75 -24.88
CA ALA A 124 -1.99 -16.59 -24.79
C ALA A 124 -2.36 -15.14 -24.45
N THR A 125 -3.64 -14.81 -24.60
CA THR A 125 -4.20 -13.52 -24.14
C THR A 125 -5.02 -13.71 -22.86
N GLY A 126 -5.05 -12.71 -21.98
CA GLY A 126 -5.84 -12.73 -20.75
C GLY A 126 -5.18 -13.40 -19.53
N ILE A 127 -3.98 -13.99 -19.69
CA ILE A 127 -3.19 -14.59 -18.62
C ILE A 127 -1.72 -14.17 -18.77
N GLN A 128 -1.00 -13.90 -17.68
CA GLN A 128 0.42 -13.57 -17.72
C GLN A 128 1.28 -14.84 -17.68
N LYS A 129 2.45 -14.79 -18.32
CA LYS A 129 3.51 -15.80 -18.20
C LYS A 129 4.75 -15.16 -17.58
N ARG A 130 5.38 -15.84 -16.63
CA ARG A 130 6.71 -15.56 -16.08
C ARG A 130 7.54 -16.82 -16.29
N ASP A 131 8.58 -16.76 -17.11
CA ASP A 131 9.44 -17.91 -17.47
C ASP A 131 8.64 -19.15 -17.96
N ASN A 132 8.55 -20.21 -17.15
CA ASN A 132 7.75 -21.42 -17.45
C ASN A 132 6.41 -21.50 -16.68
N THR A 133 6.05 -20.44 -15.98
CA THR A 133 4.92 -20.39 -15.06
C THR A 133 3.85 -19.43 -15.58
N TRP A 134 2.61 -19.91 -15.61
CA TRP A 134 1.43 -19.11 -15.93
C TRP A 134 0.85 -18.54 -14.64
N VAL A 135 0.44 -17.28 -14.70
CA VAL A 135 -0.02 -16.52 -13.54
C VAL A 135 -1.51 -16.23 -13.71
N PHE A 136 -2.32 -16.90 -12.90
CA PHE A 136 -3.70 -16.51 -12.66
C PHE A 136 -3.70 -15.42 -11.57
N PRO A 137 -4.17 -14.19 -11.86
CA PRO A 137 -4.20 -13.13 -10.86
C PRO A 137 -5.13 -13.44 -9.68
N ALA A 138 -4.90 -12.76 -8.56
CA ALA A 138 -5.82 -12.71 -7.43
C ALA A 138 -7.28 -12.49 -7.87
N ASN A 139 -8.22 -13.24 -7.26
CA ASN A 139 -9.66 -13.18 -7.53
C ASN A 139 -10.08 -13.37 -9.00
N SER A 140 -9.22 -13.94 -9.85
CA SER A 140 -9.51 -14.20 -11.28
C SER A 140 -10.57 -15.29 -11.49
N VAL A 141 -10.96 -16.01 -10.43
CA VAL A 141 -11.99 -17.06 -10.43
C VAL A 141 -12.96 -16.76 -9.27
N HIS A 142 -14.26 -16.85 -9.52
CA HIS A 142 -15.27 -16.33 -8.58
C HIS A 142 -15.86 -17.39 -7.65
N GLY A 143 -15.60 -17.23 -6.34
CA GLY A 143 -16.06 -18.14 -5.29
C GLY A 143 -15.32 -19.49 -5.31
N ASN A 144 -15.94 -20.54 -4.79
CA ASN A 144 -15.34 -21.88 -4.63
C ASN A 144 -15.25 -22.67 -5.96
N ARG A 145 -14.90 -21.98 -7.05
CA ARG A 145 -14.71 -22.50 -8.40
C ARG A 145 -13.25 -22.94 -8.60
N THR A 146 -13.04 -23.96 -9.43
CA THR A 146 -11.70 -24.44 -9.81
C THR A 146 -11.49 -24.31 -11.31
N VAL A 147 -10.25 -24.00 -11.72
CA VAL A 147 -9.86 -24.05 -13.14
C VAL A 147 -9.52 -25.49 -13.48
N THR A 148 -10.03 -25.99 -14.60
CA THR A 148 -9.65 -27.32 -15.12
C THR A 148 -8.61 -27.15 -16.22
N ALA A 149 -7.42 -27.73 -16.04
CA ALA A 149 -6.32 -27.67 -16.99
C ALA A 149 -6.07 -29.05 -17.60
N VAL A 150 -6.14 -29.17 -18.93
CA VAL A 150 -5.92 -30.42 -19.67
C VAL A 150 -4.65 -30.28 -20.51
N ALA A 151 -3.60 -31.02 -20.15
CA ALA A 151 -2.35 -31.08 -20.91
C ALA A 151 -2.35 -32.29 -21.88
N THR A 152 -1.90 -32.08 -23.12
CA THR A 152 -1.86 -33.13 -24.14
C THR A 152 -0.62 -33.02 -25.04
N ALA A 153 -0.24 -34.15 -25.64
CA ALA A 153 0.85 -34.26 -26.61
C ALA A 153 0.39 -34.98 -27.89
N GLY A 154 1.06 -34.74 -29.02
CA GLY A 154 0.61 -35.23 -30.33
C GLY A 154 -0.62 -34.51 -30.87
N LYS A 155 -1.13 -34.94 -32.03
CA LYS A 155 -2.22 -34.27 -32.78
C LYS A 155 -3.10 -35.30 -33.50
N GLY A 156 -4.36 -34.96 -33.75
CA GLY A 156 -5.32 -35.87 -34.41
C GLY A 156 -5.50 -37.18 -33.64
N ASP A 157 -5.60 -38.30 -34.35
CA ASP A 157 -5.84 -39.61 -33.72
C ASP A 157 -4.71 -40.04 -32.78
N THR A 158 -3.46 -39.62 -33.05
CA THR A 158 -2.30 -39.90 -32.19
C THR A 158 -2.19 -38.96 -30.98
N LYS A 159 -3.10 -37.99 -30.79
CA LYS A 159 -3.17 -37.16 -29.57
C LYS A 159 -3.24 -38.07 -28.33
N SER A 160 -2.51 -37.71 -27.29
CA SER A 160 -2.45 -38.44 -26.02
C SER A 160 -3.82 -38.62 -25.38
N VAL A 161 -3.89 -39.50 -24.36
CA VAL A 161 -5.03 -39.47 -23.43
C VAL A 161 -5.05 -38.10 -22.73
N GLU A 162 -6.26 -37.60 -22.45
CA GLU A 162 -6.47 -36.31 -21.79
C GLU A 162 -6.55 -36.51 -20.27
N THR A 163 -5.66 -35.84 -19.53
CA THR A 163 -5.60 -35.91 -18.06
C THR A 163 -5.94 -34.55 -17.47
N PRO A 164 -7.16 -34.33 -16.96
CA PRO A 164 -7.53 -33.06 -16.34
C PRO A 164 -6.85 -32.90 -14.98
N THR A 165 -6.28 -31.72 -14.73
CA THR A 165 -5.78 -31.27 -13.44
C THR A 165 -6.69 -30.16 -12.92
N LEU A 166 -7.17 -30.28 -11.68
CA LEU A 166 -7.93 -29.23 -11.01
C LEU A 166 -6.97 -28.26 -10.32
N ILE A 167 -7.20 -26.95 -10.52
CA ILE A 167 -6.41 -25.86 -9.97
C ILE A 167 -7.33 -25.02 -9.09
N THR A 168 -6.98 -24.89 -7.82
CA THR A 168 -7.76 -24.13 -6.83
C THR A 168 -7.05 -22.80 -6.56
N THR A 169 -7.64 -21.72 -7.07
CA THR A 169 -7.24 -20.35 -6.71
C THR A 169 -7.71 -19.99 -5.29
N LEU A 170 -7.00 -19.09 -4.61
CA LEU A 170 -7.48 -18.52 -3.35
C LEU A 170 -8.21 -17.19 -3.60
N ALA A 171 -9.15 -16.87 -2.71
CA ALA A 171 -9.65 -15.51 -2.58
C ALA A 171 -8.62 -14.65 -1.85
N HIS A 172 -8.50 -13.39 -2.24
CA HIS A 172 -7.52 -12.45 -1.72
C HIS A 172 -8.15 -11.07 -1.58
N ASP A 173 -8.65 -10.78 -0.38
CA ASP A 173 -9.30 -9.51 -0.05
C ASP A 173 -8.38 -8.70 0.86
N VAL A 174 -8.14 -7.44 0.46
CA VAL A 174 -7.25 -6.50 1.17
C VAL A 174 -8.08 -5.33 1.67
N GLU A 175 -8.20 -5.22 2.99
CA GLU A 175 -8.83 -4.07 3.65
C GLU A 175 -7.78 -3.00 4.00
N THR A 176 -8.20 -1.74 4.15
CA THR A 176 -7.29 -0.65 4.54
C THR A 176 -7.90 0.28 5.60
N ARG A 177 -7.07 0.70 6.57
CA ARG A 177 -7.38 1.82 7.48
C ARG A 177 -6.92 3.14 6.87
N LYS A 178 -7.66 4.22 7.13
CA LYS A 178 -7.23 5.59 6.76
C LYS A 178 -6.10 6.05 7.69
N ILE A 179 -5.01 6.55 7.11
CA ILE A 179 -3.94 7.23 7.86
C ILE A 179 -4.25 8.74 7.91
N SER A 180 -4.11 9.37 9.08
CA SER A 180 -4.18 10.83 9.20
C SER A 180 -2.86 11.43 9.72
N ARG A 181 -2.54 12.65 9.29
CA ARG A 181 -1.48 13.53 9.82
C ARG A 181 -1.96 14.99 9.87
N VAL A 182 -1.21 15.86 10.52
CA VAL A 182 -1.42 17.33 10.52
C VAL A 182 -0.43 18.02 9.57
N VAL A 183 -0.76 19.21 9.07
CA VAL A 183 0.15 20.01 8.24
C VAL A 183 1.47 20.27 8.97
N GLY A 184 2.59 20.01 8.28
CA GLY A 184 3.95 20.13 8.83
C GLY A 184 4.33 19.05 9.85
N GLY A 185 3.44 18.11 10.17
CA GLY A 185 3.71 17.00 11.08
C GLY A 185 4.56 15.89 10.44
N ASN A 186 5.01 14.95 11.27
CA ASN A 186 5.82 13.81 10.83
C ASN A 186 5.08 12.94 9.80
N SER A 187 5.76 12.62 8.71
CA SER A 187 5.27 11.68 7.68
C SER A 187 4.95 10.29 8.26
N PRO A 188 4.08 9.50 7.61
CA PRO A 188 3.89 8.09 7.95
C PRO A 188 5.19 7.28 7.87
N THR A 189 5.33 6.31 8.77
CA THR A 189 6.42 5.34 8.80
C THR A 189 6.02 4.04 8.08
N ASP A 190 6.99 3.19 7.73
CA ASP A 190 6.72 1.84 7.23
C ASP A 190 5.79 1.04 8.18
N THR A 191 5.87 1.29 9.50
CA THR A 191 4.97 0.69 10.50
C THR A 191 3.54 1.22 10.40
N ASP A 192 3.34 2.52 10.15
CA ASP A 192 2.01 3.08 9.89
C ASP A 192 1.38 2.44 8.65
N LEU A 193 2.16 2.29 7.58
CA LEU A 193 1.72 1.65 6.33
C LEU A 193 1.38 0.17 6.54
N LEU A 194 2.20 -0.55 7.31
CA LEU A 194 1.98 -1.97 7.60
C LEU A 194 0.73 -2.21 8.45
N ASN A 195 0.44 -1.31 9.40
CA ASN A 195 -0.76 -1.36 10.23
C ASN A 195 -2.02 -0.88 9.49
N ALA A 196 -1.84 -0.04 8.47
CA ALA A 196 -2.92 0.42 7.61
C ALA A 196 -3.40 -0.65 6.62
N VAL A 197 -2.54 -1.59 6.18
CA VAL A 197 -2.95 -2.70 5.29
C VAL A 197 -3.41 -3.92 6.11
N ILE A 198 -4.71 -4.21 6.04
CA ILE A 198 -5.34 -5.37 6.68
C ILE A 198 -5.41 -6.51 5.68
N VAL A 199 -4.40 -7.37 5.71
CA VAL A 199 -4.31 -8.65 5.00
C VAL A 199 -3.46 -9.64 5.81
N ASN A 200 -3.67 -10.93 5.57
CA ASN A 200 -2.88 -12.03 6.14
C ASN A 200 -1.48 -12.10 5.50
N ASN A 201 -0.55 -12.82 6.13
CA ASN A 201 0.78 -13.16 5.61
C ASN A 201 1.66 -12.01 5.08
N LYS A 202 1.30 -10.74 5.34
CA LYS A 202 2.15 -9.58 5.07
C LYS A 202 3.45 -9.64 5.89
N GLN A 203 4.55 -9.19 5.29
CA GLN A 203 5.88 -9.12 5.90
C GLN A 203 6.33 -7.66 6.08
N SER A 204 6.10 -6.82 5.08
CA SER A 204 6.39 -5.38 5.15
C SER A 204 5.49 -4.59 4.21
N ALA A 205 5.35 -3.29 4.46
CA ALA A 205 4.65 -2.34 3.60
C ALA A 205 5.46 -1.04 3.56
N LYS A 206 5.58 -0.44 2.38
CA LYS A 206 6.39 0.77 2.13
C LYS A 206 5.66 1.71 1.17
N LEU A 207 5.96 3.00 1.22
CA LEU A 207 5.50 3.92 0.18
C LEU A 207 6.18 3.54 -1.14
N LYS A 208 5.44 3.61 -2.25
CA LYS A 208 5.97 3.34 -3.59
C LYS A 208 7.23 4.17 -3.88
N GLU A 209 8.27 3.50 -4.36
CA GLU A 209 9.55 4.12 -4.72
C GLU A 209 9.37 5.26 -5.75
N GLY A 210 10.12 6.34 -5.58
CA GLY A 210 10.01 7.54 -6.40
C GLY A 210 8.79 8.43 -6.09
N THR A 211 7.97 8.10 -5.08
CA THR A 211 6.86 8.96 -4.61
C THR A 211 7.16 9.56 -3.24
N ALA A 212 6.50 10.68 -2.93
CA ALA A 212 6.59 11.38 -1.65
C ALA A 212 5.21 11.47 -0.99
N TYR A 213 5.17 11.60 0.34
CA TYR A 213 3.92 11.81 1.05
C TYR A 213 3.30 13.18 0.71
N PRO A 214 1.98 13.24 0.43
CA PRO A 214 1.28 14.50 0.29
C PRO A 214 1.37 15.35 1.57
N THR A 215 1.60 16.66 1.40
CA THR A 215 1.71 17.65 2.48
C THR A 215 0.61 18.71 2.45
N THR A 216 -0.17 18.77 1.37
CA THR A 216 -1.32 19.68 1.21
C THR A 216 -2.55 19.14 1.95
N LEU A 217 -3.35 20.05 2.50
CA LEU A 217 -4.61 19.72 3.19
C LEU A 217 -5.56 18.87 2.33
N GLY A 218 -6.31 17.98 2.99
CA GLY A 218 -7.41 17.22 2.38
C GLY A 218 -7.17 15.72 2.32
N GLN A 219 -7.96 15.04 1.48
CA GLN A 219 -7.92 13.59 1.27
C GLN A 219 -7.03 13.24 0.08
N HIS A 220 -6.23 12.19 0.23
CA HIS A 220 -5.26 11.68 -0.73
C HIS A 220 -5.29 10.15 -0.77
N THR A 221 -4.53 9.56 -1.68
CA THR A 221 -4.30 8.11 -1.75
C THR A 221 -2.81 7.84 -1.83
N LEU A 222 -2.31 6.91 -1.02
CA LEU A 222 -0.95 6.40 -1.08
C LEU A 222 -0.96 5.07 -1.85
N GLU A 223 -0.09 4.93 -2.84
CA GLU A 223 0.24 3.61 -3.39
C GLU A 223 1.30 2.96 -2.48
N VAL A 224 0.87 1.95 -1.74
CA VAL A 224 1.70 1.22 -0.77
C VAL A 224 2.15 -0.08 -1.41
N PHE A 225 3.47 -0.27 -1.54
CA PHE A 225 4.06 -1.52 -1.97
C PHE A 225 4.10 -2.49 -0.78
N VAL A 226 3.42 -3.63 -0.93
CA VAL A 226 3.31 -4.67 0.12
C VAL A 226 4.13 -5.88 -0.30
N THR A 227 4.93 -6.40 0.63
CA THR A 227 5.68 -7.65 0.49
C THR A 227 5.15 -8.68 1.48
N TYR A 228 4.92 -9.90 1.01
CA TYR A 228 4.43 -11.03 1.78
C TYR A 228 5.55 -11.99 2.23
N GLN A 229 5.24 -12.92 3.15
CA GLN A 229 6.24 -13.87 3.68
C GLN A 229 6.81 -14.79 2.59
N ASP A 230 6.01 -15.18 1.60
CA ASP A 230 6.45 -15.94 0.42
C ASP A 230 7.22 -15.13 -0.64
N GLN A 231 7.56 -13.87 -0.34
CA GLN A 231 8.19 -12.88 -1.24
C GLN A 231 7.35 -12.50 -2.47
N SER A 232 6.06 -12.82 -2.51
CA SER A 232 5.13 -12.19 -3.44
C SER A 232 4.84 -10.74 -3.02
N THR A 233 4.39 -9.92 -3.96
CA THR A 233 4.21 -8.47 -3.77
C THR A 233 2.99 -7.94 -4.51
N GLU A 234 2.45 -6.81 -4.05
CA GLU A 234 1.42 -6.04 -4.78
C GLU A 234 1.46 -4.54 -4.42
N PHE A 235 0.61 -3.74 -5.08
CA PHE A 235 0.35 -2.34 -4.72
C PHE A 235 -1.06 -2.18 -4.15
N VAL A 236 -1.15 -1.64 -2.93
CA VAL A 236 -2.40 -1.39 -2.21
C VAL A 236 -2.65 0.12 -2.14
N SER A 237 -3.88 0.54 -2.46
CA SER A 237 -4.29 1.95 -2.36
C SER A 237 -4.81 2.27 -0.96
N VAL A 238 -4.00 2.96 -0.15
CA VAL A 238 -4.35 3.34 1.23
C VAL A 238 -4.86 4.78 1.26
N SER A 239 -5.99 5.02 1.94
CA SER A 239 -6.53 6.37 2.13
C SER A 239 -5.67 7.18 3.11
N TYR A 240 -5.33 8.42 2.76
CA TYR A 240 -4.48 9.29 3.57
C TYR A 240 -5.06 10.70 3.68
N GLU A 241 -4.88 11.36 4.82
CA GLU A 241 -5.56 12.61 5.15
C GLU A 241 -4.62 13.58 5.88
N VAL A 242 -4.46 14.78 5.32
CA VAL A 242 -3.72 15.89 5.96
C VAL A 242 -4.74 16.88 6.54
N LYS A 243 -4.69 17.07 7.86
CA LYS A 243 -5.59 17.92 8.65
C LYS A 243 -4.93 19.24 9.03
N GLU A 244 -5.74 20.26 9.29
CA GLU A 244 -5.26 21.51 9.89
C GLU A 244 -4.62 21.27 11.27
N SER A 245 -3.67 22.14 11.63
CA SER A 245 -3.07 22.17 12.96
C SER A 245 -4.03 22.73 14.02
N ASN A 246 -3.83 22.37 15.29
CA ASN A 246 -4.71 22.82 16.38
C ASN A 246 -4.40 24.27 16.79
N LYS A 247 -5.10 25.22 16.18
CA LYS A 247 -4.98 26.67 16.45
C LYS A 247 -5.65 27.15 17.74
N GLN A 248 -6.44 26.31 18.44
CA GLN A 248 -7.18 26.70 19.66
C GLN A 248 -6.31 27.40 20.73
N PRO A 249 -5.04 26.99 21.00
CA PRO A 249 -4.21 27.65 22.01
C PRO A 249 -3.86 29.12 21.74
N LEU A 250 -4.00 29.60 20.51
CA LEU A 250 -3.69 31.00 20.16
C LEU A 250 -4.76 31.99 20.63
N SER A 251 -6.04 31.57 20.68
CA SER A 251 -7.14 32.47 21.07
C SER A 251 -7.00 33.07 22.48
N PRO A 252 -6.80 32.29 23.56
CA PRO A 252 -6.66 32.85 24.90
C PRO A 252 -5.35 33.63 25.12
N ALA A 253 -4.27 33.26 24.42
CA ALA A 253 -3.00 34.00 24.45
C ALA A 253 -3.14 35.37 23.77
N LYS A 254 -3.79 35.41 22.59
CA LYS A 254 -4.11 36.65 21.87
C LYS A 254 -5.01 37.55 22.69
N GLU A 255 -6.05 37.00 23.33
CA GLU A 255 -6.93 37.77 24.22
C GLU A 255 -6.16 38.32 25.42
N SER A 256 -5.34 37.50 26.09
CA SER A 256 -4.52 37.92 27.23
C SER A 256 -3.58 39.08 26.89
N LEU A 257 -2.89 39.00 25.75
CA LEU A 257 -2.01 40.08 25.27
C LEU A 257 -2.81 41.34 24.88
N SER A 258 -3.99 41.17 24.26
CA SER A 258 -4.88 42.29 23.91
C SER A 258 -5.40 43.01 25.15
N GLN A 259 -5.80 42.27 26.20
CA GLN A 259 -6.21 42.83 27.48
C GLN A 259 -5.06 43.58 28.17
N GLU A 260 -3.81 43.10 28.05
CA GLU A 260 -2.64 43.78 28.62
C GLU A 260 -2.23 45.01 27.81
N LEU A 261 -2.32 44.97 26.47
CA LEU A 261 -2.08 46.14 25.60
C LEU A 261 -3.02 47.31 25.95
N ASN A 262 -4.29 47.01 26.23
CA ASN A 262 -5.32 48.00 26.57
C ASN A 262 -5.18 48.60 28.00
N LYS A 263 -4.27 48.11 28.84
CA LYS A 263 -3.96 48.71 30.16
C LYS A 263 -2.87 49.77 30.01
N ASP A 264 -3.26 50.98 29.66
CA ASP A 264 -2.31 52.11 29.58
C ASP A 264 -1.65 52.44 30.93
N ALA A 265 -0.38 52.84 30.87
CA ALA A 265 0.42 53.28 32.01
C ALA A 265 0.72 54.78 31.95
N ALA A 266 0.83 55.42 33.13
CA ALA A 266 1.11 56.86 33.21
C ALA A 266 2.58 57.18 32.87
N THR A 267 2.81 57.65 31.64
CA THR A 267 4.13 58.04 31.12
C THR A 267 4.53 59.48 31.46
N ALA A 268 3.60 60.30 31.95
CA ALA A 268 3.87 61.67 32.41
C ALA A 268 4.85 61.67 33.60
N GLY A 269 5.87 62.53 33.54
CA GLY A 269 6.92 62.60 34.58
C GLY A 269 7.98 61.49 34.52
N LYS A 270 7.88 60.51 33.61
CA LYS A 270 8.85 59.41 33.48
C LYS A 270 10.10 59.81 32.69
N THR A 271 11.17 59.02 32.83
CA THR A 271 12.41 59.13 32.03
C THR A 271 12.15 58.75 30.57
N ASP A 272 12.79 59.42 29.62
CA ASP A 272 12.53 59.19 28.19
C ASP A 272 12.96 57.78 27.72
N ALA A 273 14.03 57.23 28.31
CA ALA A 273 14.46 55.86 28.07
C ALA A 273 13.41 54.81 28.50
N SER A 274 12.71 55.01 29.63
CA SER A 274 11.66 54.08 30.06
C SER A 274 10.36 54.24 29.28
N LYS A 275 10.03 55.46 28.82
CA LYS A 275 8.94 55.67 27.84
C LYS A 275 9.24 54.94 26.53
N GLN A 276 10.45 55.08 26.00
CA GLN A 276 10.84 54.42 24.74
C GLN A 276 10.73 52.90 24.86
N ALA A 277 11.26 52.29 25.93
CA ALA A 277 11.13 50.86 26.17
C ALA A 277 9.66 50.39 26.26
N TYR A 278 8.77 51.20 26.85
CA TYR A 278 7.33 50.89 26.93
C TYR A 278 6.62 50.98 25.58
N GLU A 279 6.90 52.00 24.75
CA GLU A 279 6.31 52.10 23.41
C GLU A 279 6.90 51.04 22.44
N GLU A 280 8.19 50.70 22.57
CA GLU A 280 8.80 49.56 21.84
C GLU A 280 8.17 48.21 22.25
N ALA A 281 7.85 48.02 23.53
CA ALA A 281 7.13 46.83 24.01
C ALA A 281 5.68 46.79 23.50
N LYS A 282 4.96 47.93 23.46
CA LYS A 282 3.65 48.06 22.81
C LYS A 282 3.71 47.70 21.33
N GLN A 283 4.73 48.16 20.61
CA GLN A 283 4.92 47.83 19.19
C GLN A 283 5.17 46.33 18.98
N GLN A 284 6.05 45.71 19.78
CA GLN A 284 6.29 44.25 19.74
C GLN A 284 5.02 43.45 20.08
N ALA A 285 4.20 43.91 21.03
CA ALA A 285 2.92 43.31 21.36
C ALA A 285 1.92 43.37 20.19
N GLN A 286 1.78 44.53 19.53
CA GLN A 286 0.92 44.63 18.34
C GLN A 286 1.43 43.78 17.17
N GLU A 287 2.75 43.67 16.98
CA GLU A 287 3.35 42.80 15.96
C GLU A 287 3.07 41.32 16.24
N ALA A 288 3.16 40.89 17.52
CA ALA A 288 2.83 39.53 17.93
C ALA A 288 1.33 39.20 17.74
N LEU A 289 0.43 40.14 18.07
CA LEU A 289 -1.01 40.00 17.80
C LEU A 289 -1.31 39.84 16.31
N ASN A 290 -0.64 40.61 15.45
CA ASN A 290 -0.81 40.52 13.99
C ASN A 290 -0.31 39.18 13.45
N LYS A 291 0.89 38.74 13.85
CA LYS A 291 1.47 37.45 13.42
C LYS A 291 0.65 36.25 13.90
N ALA A 292 0.07 36.31 15.09
CA ALA A 292 -0.85 35.29 15.55
C ALA A 292 -2.13 35.23 14.71
N GLU A 293 -2.65 36.39 14.28
CA GLU A 293 -3.82 36.46 13.38
C GLU A 293 -3.52 35.90 11.99
N GLU A 294 -2.33 36.15 11.43
CA GLU A 294 -1.86 35.54 10.18
C GLU A 294 -1.83 34.00 10.28
N VAL A 295 -1.30 33.46 11.38
CA VAL A 295 -1.23 32.01 11.63
C VAL A 295 -2.59 31.37 11.90
N ILE A 296 -3.52 32.08 12.55
CA ILE A 296 -4.91 31.62 12.73
C ILE A 296 -5.61 31.49 11.37
N ASN A 297 -5.50 32.51 10.51
CA ASN A 297 -6.19 32.56 9.22
C ASN A 297 -5.51 31.71 8.12
N ASN A 298 -4.23 31.37 8.25
CA ASN A 298 -3.57 30.42 7.35
C ASN A 298 -4.06 28.98 7.61
N ALA A 299 -4.89 28.43 6.74
CA ALA A 299 -5.33 27.03 6.80
C ALA A 299 -4.14 26.04 6.85
N ASN A 300 -3.10 26.30 6.05
CA ASN A 300 -1.89 25.47 5.98
C ASN A 300 -0.84 25.82 7.05
N ALA A 301 -1.22 26.49 8.15
CA ALA A 301 -0.29 26.71 9.26
C ALA A 301 0.16 25.37 9.86
N SER A 302 1.47 25.18 9.96
CA SER A 302 2.05 24.03 10.66
C SER A 302 1.90 24.13 12.17
N GLU A 303 1.97 22.98 12.85
CA GLU A 303 1.99 22.94 14.32
C GLU A 303 3.19 23.71 14.92
N THR A 304 4.32 23.77 14.21
CA THR A 304 5.48 24.60 14.57
C THR A 304 5.15 26.09 14.53
N GLU A 305 4.52 26.59 13.46
CA GLU A 305 4.13 28.00 13.35
C GLU A 305 3.09 28.41 14.41
N VAL A 306 2.14 27.52 14.73
CA VAL A 306 1.17 27.72 15.83
C VAL A 306 1.89 27.83 17.18
N ASN A 307 2.83 26.95 17.47
CA ASN A 307 3.59 26.99 18.73
C ASN A 307 4.53 28.20 18.81
N GLU A 308 5.19 28.57 17.71
CA GLU A 308 6.00 29.78 17.63
C GLU A 308 5.16 31.06 17.82
N ALA A 309 3.99 31.15 17.19
CA ALA A 309 3.09 32.28 17.36
C ALA A 309 2.60 32.39 18.80
N LYS A 310 2.30 31.25 19.45
CA LYS A 310 1.93 31.21 20.88
C LYS A 310 3.06 31.72 21.77
N GLN A 311 4.29 31.26 21.56
CA GLN A 311 5.44 31.73 22.34
C GLN A 311 5.67 33.24 22.16
N LYS A 312 5.58 33.74 20.92
CA LYS A 312 5.73 35.18 20.61
C LYS A 312 4.65 36.05 21.28
N LEU A 313 3.43 35.54 21.48
CA LEU A 313 2.38 36.23 22.24
C LEU A 313 2.73 36.34 23.73
N GLU A 314 3.14 35.24 24.37
CA GLU A 314 3.48 35.23 25.80
C GLU A 314 4.78 36.03 26.08
N ASP A 315 5.81 35.90 25.23
CA ASP A 315 7.04 36.68 25.31
C ASP A 315 6.76 38.20 25.21
N ALA A 316 5.90 38.60 24.28
CA ALA A 316 5.53 40.00 24.10
C ALA A 316 4.67 40.53 25.26
N LYS A 317 3.83 39.67 25.85
CA LYS A 317 3.06 39.99 27.07
C LYS A 317 3.99 40.22 28.26
N GLN A 318 4.92 39.30 28.51
CA GLN A 318 5.92 39.44 29.58
C GLN A 318 6.74 40.72 29.42
N LYS A 319 7.28 40.99 28.23
CA LYS A 319 8.01 42.24 27.94
C LYS A 319 7.18 43.49 28.19
N LEU A 320 5.89 43.46 27.87
CA LEU A 320 4.97 44.59 28.09
C LEU A 320 4.70 44.82 29.58
N GLU A 321 4.53 43.75 30.37
CA GLU A 321 4.40 43.82 31.84
C GLU A 321 5.70 44.33 32.49
N GLU A 322 6.86 43.81 32.06
CA GLU A 322 8.18 44.26 32.52
C GLU A 322 8.46 45.74 32.17
N ALA A 323 8.14 46.18 30.95
CA ALA A 323 8.33 47.55 30.52
C ALA A 323 7.43 48.54 31.29
N LYS A 324 6.21 48.14 31.65
CA LYS A 324 5.33 48.91 32.55
C LYS A 324 5.94 49.04 33.95
N ALA A 325 6.46 47.96 34.51
CA ALA A 325 7.13 47.96 35.81
C ALA A 325 8.43 48.80 35.80
N GLY A 326 9.11 48.89 34.64
CA GLY A 326 10.33 49.67 34.43
C GLY A 326 10.17 51.19 34.28
N LEU A 327 8.94 51.73 34.34
CA LEU A 327 8.67 53.17 34.19
C LEU A 327 9.20 53.99 35.37
N THR A 328 10.43 54.50 35.22
CA THR A 328 11.16 55.29 36.23
C THR A 328 10.88 56.79 36.13
N ASP A 329 10.82 57.48 37.27
CA ASP A 329 10.56 58.92 37.31
C ASP A 329 11.77 59.76 36.86
N ALA A 330 11.52 60.85 36.14
CA ALA A 330 12.56 61.79 35.74
C ALA A 330 13.01 62.64 36.94
N ALA A 331 14.32 62.71 37.18
CA ALA A 331 14.89 63.48 38.28
C ALA A 331 14.56 64.98 38.15
N GLN A 332 13.92 65.56 39.17
CA GLN A 332 13.64 66.99 39.20
C GLN A 332 14.95 67.80 39.27
N SER A 333 15.19 68.62 38.25
CA SER A 333 16.33 69.55 38.26
C SER A 333 16.03 70.75 39.17
N GLY A 334 16.65 70.76 40.35
CA GLY A 334 16.59 71.83 41.35
C GLY A 334 17.99 72.15 41.90
N THR A 335 18.25 73.40 42.24
CA THR A 335 19.63 73.92 42.40
C THR A 335 20.25 73.75 43.80
N ASN A 336 21.56 73.46 43.81
CA ASN A 336 22.49 73.42 44.97
C ASN A 336 22.73 74.83 45.60
N PRO A 337 23.57 75.03 46.65
CA PRO A 337 24.37 74.09 47.49
C PRO A 337 24.33 74.36 49.03
N VAL A 338 25.14 73.60 49.82
CA VAL A 338 26.05 74.03 50.95
C VAL A 338 26.25 72.89 51.99
N THR A 339 27.41 72.85 52.68
CA THR A 339 27.82 71.75 53.60
C THR A 339 28.67 72.30 54.80
N PRO A 340 29.27 71.47 55.72
CA PRO A 340 28.98 71.44 57.16
C PRO A 340 30.03 72.18 58.05
N PRO A 341 29.95 72.09 59.41
CA PRO A 341 30.78 71.11 60.18
C PRO A 341 30.02 70.60 61.48
N SER A 342 30.57 70.01 62.56
CA SER A 342 31.92 69.64 63.03
C SER A 342 31.92 68.58 64.17
N ALA A 343 33.01 67.78 64.29
CA ALA A 343 33.54 67.09 65.51
C ALA A 343 32.65 66.04 66.26
N THR A 344 33.15 65.08 67.07
CA THR A 344 34.46 64.83 67.74
C THR A 344 34.68 63.29 67.86
N ARG A 345 35.82 62.66 67.46
CA ARG A 345 37.04 62.30 68.26
C ARG A 345 36.77 61.72 69.69
N SER A 346 37.46 60.71 70.25
CA SER A 346 38.69 59.96 69.88
C SER A 346 38.86 58.58 70.59
N ARG A 347 39.25 57.55 69.82
CA ARG A 347 40.27 56.48 70.07
C ARG A 347 40.85 56.25 71.49
N ARG A 348 40.74 55.01 72.02
CA ARG A 348 41.82 54.30 72.78
C ARG A 348 41.64 52.76 72.84
N THR A 349 42.74 52.01 72.91
CA THR A 349 42.91 50.53 72.98
C THR A 349 44.29 50.22 73.62
N PRO A 350 44.83 48.97 73.80
CA PRO A 350 44.30 47.58 73.70
C PRO A 350 44.60 46.75 75.00
N PRO A 351 45.10 45.48 75.03
CA PRO A 351 44.52 44.17 74.64
C PRO A 351 44.54 43.05 75.74
N ARG A 352 43.76 41.96 75.57
CA ARG A 352 44.33 40.58 75.57
C ARG A 352 43.42 39.49 74.93
N ARG A 353 44.08 38.41 74.50
CA ARG A 353 43.59 37.26 73.70
C ARG A 353 42.36 36.52 74.24
N SER A 354 41.53 36.00 73.32
CA SER A 354 41.38 34.54 73.17
C SER A 354 40.92 34.12 71.75
N ARG A 355 40.98 32.81 71.48
CA ARG A 355 40.55 32.08 70.26
C ARG A 355 39.06 32.38 69.94
N ARG A 356 38.54 32.32 68.71
CA ARG A 356 38.94 31.62 67.47
C ARG A 356 38.68 32.48 66.21
N SER A 357 39.28 32.10 65.08
CA SER A 357 38.90 32.58 63.75
C SER A 357 37.60 31.92 63.26
N VAL A 358 36.61 32.72 62.84
CA VAL A 358 35.65 32.28 61.82
C VAL A 358 36.34 32.43 60.47
N GLY A 359 36.76 31.29 59.91
CA GLY A 359 37.42 31.24 58.62
C GLY A 359 36.42 31.42 57.48
N PHE A 360 36.91 32.01 56.40
CA PHE A 360 36.34 31.90 55.05
C PHE A 360 35.95 30.44 54.76
N VAL A 361 34.66 30.22 54.46
CA VAL A 361 34.12 28.99 53.86
C VAL A 361 33.40 29.47 52.60
N GLY A 362 33.69 29.00 51.38
CA GLY A 362 34.50 27.83 51.03
C GLY A 362 33.59 26.82 50.35
N ASN A 363 33.58 26.84 49.01
CA ASN A 363 32.66 26.07 48.17
C ASN A 363 32.58 24.60 48.63
N SER A 364 31.37 24.13 48.96
CA SER A 364 31.10 22.76 49.37
C SER A 364 29.68 22.39 48.97
N GLN A 365 29.54 21.48 48.01
CA GLN A 365 28.27 20.84 47.70
C GLN A 365 27.91 19.91 48.85
N THR A 366 26.74 20.09 49.46
CA THR A 366 26.07 19.05 50.25
C THR A 366 24.66 18.93 49.71
N GLY A 367 24.36 17.81 49.04
CA GLY A 367 23.15 17.67 48.27
C GLY A 367 21.90 17.69 49.14
N THR A 368 20.97 18.62 48.84
CA THR A 368 19.56 18.34 49.03
C THR A 368 19.20 17.16 48.12
N THR A 369 18.92 15.99 48.70
CA THR A 369 18.23 14.92 47.98
C THR A 369 16.95 15.52 47.38
N PRO A 370 16.65 15.31 46.08
CA PRO A 370 15.38 15.79 45.53
C PRO A 370 14.24 15.20 46.35
N SER A 371 13.24 16.02 46.70
CA SER A 371 12.04 15.52 47.34
C SER A 371 11.38 14.52 46.40
N ALA A 372 11.28 13.27 46.84
CA ALA A 372 10.67 12.21 46.06
C ALA A 372 9.25 12.61 45.67
N VAL A 373 8.93 12.53 44.37
CA VAL A 373 7.60 12.86 43.85
C VAL A 373 6.61 11.84 44.42
N ASP A 374 5.51 12.32 44.99
CA ASP A 374 4.46 11.46 45.52
C ASP A 374 3.82 10.67 44.38
N LYS A 375 3.85 9.33 44.50
CA LYS A 375 3.31 8.39 43.51
C LYS A 375 2.03 7.69 43.98
N SER A 376 1.48 8.05 45.15
CA SER A 376 0.31 7.38 45.74
C SER A 376 -0.91 7.40 44.81
N GLU A 377 -1.18 8.53 44.14
CA GLU A 377 -2.24 8.63 43.15
C GLU A 377 -1.98 7.76 41.91
N LEU A 378 -0.74 7.71 41.42
CA LEU A 378 -0.35 6.88 40.28
C LEU A 378 -0.53 5.39 40.60
N GLN A 379 -0.14 4.95 41.79
CA GLN A 379 -0.34 3.58 42.26
C GLN A 379 -1.84 3.23 42.26
N SER A 380 -2.67 4.07 42.88
CA SER A 380 -4.12 3.83 42.96
C SER A 380 -4.81 3.77 41.59
N LEU A 381 -4.29 4.46 40.58
CA LEU A 381 -4.82 4.44 39.21
C LEU A 381 -4.30 3.25 38.39
N VAL A 382 -3.09 2.77 38.65
CA VAL A 382 -2.58 1.50 38.10
C VAL A 382 -3.36 0.34 38.67
N ASP A 383 -3.66 0.33 39.97
CA ASP A 383 -4.42 -0.72 40.64
C ASP A 383 -5.86 -0.84 40.08
N ASP A 384 -6.55 0.28 39.79
CA ASP A 384 -7.88 0.25 39.12
C ASP A 384 -7.78 -0.18 37.64
N LEU A 385 -6.72 0.23 36.93
CA LEU A 385 -6.48 -0.16 35.54
C LEU A 385 -6.23 -1.67 35.40
N GLU A 386 -5.36 -2.22 36.26
CA GLU A 386 -5.05 -3.66 36.29
C GLU A 386 -6.30 -4.47 36.64
N ARG A 387 -7.07 -4.02 37.64
CA ARG A 387 -8.33 -4.68 38.01
C ARG A 387 -9.37 -4.64 36.89
N ARG A 388 -9.56 -3.50 36.21
CA ARG A 388 -10.50 -3.42 35.07
C ARG A 388 -10.09 -4.28 33.89
N LEU A 389 -8.78 -4.38 33.61
CA LEU A 389 -8.25 -5.28 32.57
C LEU A 389 -8.38 -6.76 32.94
N GLN A 390 -8.60 -7.09 34.21
CA GLN A 390 -8.81 -8.46 34.69
C GLN A 390 -10.29 -8.87 34.74
N ASP A 391 -11.22 -7.92 34.94
CA ASP A 391 -12.67 -8.14 34.99
C ASP A 391 -13.37 -8.09 33.59
N LEU A 392 -12.66 -7.77 32.49
CA LEU A 392 -13.26 -7.54 31.14
C LEU A 392 -12.65 -8.41 30.03
N ALA A 393 -13.41 -9.42 29.57
CA ALA A 393 -12.99 -10.35 28.50
C ALA A 393 -13.36 -9.90 27.07
N ASP A 394 -14.33 -8.99 26.91
CA ASP A 394 -14.96 -8.67 25.61
C ASP A 394 -14.49 -7.32 24.99
N LEU A 395 -13.34 -6.79 25.42
CA LEU A 395 -12.77 -5.55 24.88
C LEU A 395 -12.22 -5.73 23.46
N SER A 396 -12.19 -4.65 22.65
CA SER A 396 -11.54 -4.71 21.34
C SER A 396 -10.02 -4.87 21.51
N PRO A 397 -9.33 -5.70 20.69
CA PRO A 397 -7.91 -5.99 20.88
C PRO A 397 -7.04 -4.73 20.81
N GLU A 398 -7.42 -3.77 19.96
CA GLU A 398 -6.74 -2.48 19.77
C GLU A 398 -6.78 -1.63 21.07
N SER A 399 -7.91 -1.59 21.78
CA SER A 399 -8.04 -0.90 23.08
C SER A 399 -7.31 -1.63 24.22
N LEU A 400 -7.23 -2.96 24.15
CA LEU A 400 -6.60 -3.81 25.15
C LEU A 400 -5.07 -3.74 25.05
N GLU A 401 -4.50 -3.71 23.85
CA GLU A 401 -3.05 -3.53 23.64
C GLU A 401 -2.58 -2.15 24.12
N GLU A 402 -3.31 -1.07 23.82
CA GLU A 402 -2.95 0.27 24.29
C GLU A 402 -3.02 0.39 25.82
N ALA A 403 -4.09 -0.13 26.45
CA ALA A 403 -4.22 -0.12 27.90
C ALA A 403 -3.13 -0.96 28.59
N GLN A 404 -2.79 -2.14 28.06
CA GLN A 404 -1.66 -2.94 28.57
C GLN A 404 -0.31 -2.26 28.37
N ARG A 405 -0.11 -1.50 27.28
CA ARG A 405 1.10 -0.71 27.06
C ARG A 405 1.22 0.41 28.10
N ILE A 406 0.14 1.14 28.37
CA ILE A 406 0.10 2.22 29.36
C ILE A 406 0.31 1.68 30.78
N LEU A 407 -0.26 0.51 31.11
CA LEU A 407 -0.04 -0.18 32.40
C LEU A 407 1.45 -0.48 32.63
N ARG A 408 2.17 -1.00 31.63
CA ARG A 408 3.61 -1.26 31.72
C ARG A 408 4.43 0.03 31.84
N GLU A 409 4.08 1.06 31.08
CA GLU A 409 4.70 2.40 31.16
C GLU A 409 4.56 2.97 32.58
N ALA A 410 3.41 2.78 33.22
CA ALA A 410 3.13 3.24 34.57
C ALA A 410 3.83 2.42 35.67
N GLN A 411 3.85 1.09 35.56
CA GLN A 411 4.59 0.22 36.50
C GLN A 411 6.10 0.52 36.50
N VAL A 412 6.70 0.82 35.34
CA VAL A 412 8.12 1.24 35.24
C VAL A 412 8.35 2.59 35.92
N ALA A 413 7.44 3.55 35.78
CA ALA A 413 7.55 4.85 36.44
C ALA A 413 7.38 4.76 37.97
N LEU A 414 6.50 3.86 38.47
CA LEU A 414 6.38 3.56 39.89
C LEU A 414 7.71 3.06 40.48
N ALA A 415 8.44 2.21 39.75
CA ALA A 415 9.76 1.71 40.14
C ALA A 415 10.94 2.70 39.92
N ASN A 416 10.74 3.83 39.24
CA ASN A 416 11.82 4.79 38.94
C ASN A 416 12.01 5.83 40.07
N ASP A 417 13.05 5.70 40.89
CA ASP A 417 13.38 6.65 41.98
C ASP A 417 13.70 8.09 41.51
N SER A 418 13.94 8.30 40.21
CA SER A 418 14.28 9.61 39.63
C SER A 418 13.16 10.23 38.77
N LEU A 419 11.93 9.72 38.85
CA LEU A 419 10.77 10.23 38.12
C LEU A 419 10.49 11.71 38.45
N THR A 420 10.35 12.55 37.42
CA THR A 420 10.04 13.98 37.58
C THR A 420 8.54 14.25 37.76
N ALA A 421 8.20 15.42 38.30
CA ALA A 421 6.81 15.85 38.47
C ALA A 421 6.06 16.04 37.14
N GLN A 422 6.76 16.37 36.05
CA GLN A 422 6.15 16.46 34.71
C GLN A 422 5.83 15.09 34.15
N GLU A 423 6.78 14.14 34.19
CA GLU A 423 6.56 12.77 33.73
C GLU A 423 5.42 12.10 34.51
N LEU A 424 5.34 12.32 35.82
CA LEU A 424 4.22 11.87 36.65
C LEU A 424 2.88 12.46 36.18
N ALA A 425 2.82 13.76 35.90
CA ALA A 425 1.59 14.42 35.45
C ALA A 425 1.12 13.93 34.06
N GLU A 426 2.04 13.77 33.11
CA GLU A 426 1.74 13.22 31.78
C GLU A 426 1.27 11.76 31.86
N LEU A 427 1.88 10.97 32.74
CA LEU A 427 1.53 9.57 32.96
C LEU A 427 0.17 9.41 33.66
N LEU A 428 -0.12 10.23 34.68
CA LEU A 428 -1.43 10.30 35.32
C LEU A 428 -2.53 10.63 34.30
N ALA A 429 -2.25 11.52 33.33
CA ALA A 429 -3.17 11.81 32.24
C ALA A 429 -3.40 10.58 31.32
N LYS A 430 -2.32 9.89 30.90
CA LYS A 430 -2.41 8.66 30.09
C LYS A 430 -3.22 7.55 30.78
N VAL A 431 -2.98 7.28 32.06
CA VAL A 431 -3.69 6.23 32.81
C VAL A 431 -5.17 6.59 32.98
N ARG A 432 -5.50 7.84 33.33
CA ARG A 432 -6.89 8.33 33.39
C ARG A 432 -7.59 8.26 32.03
N GLN A 433 -6.88 8.55 30.93
CA GLN A 433 -7.41 8.41 29.57
C GLN A 433 -7.72 6.95 29.23
N ALA A 434 -6.83 6.01 29.53
CA ALA A 434 -7.07 4.57 29.33
C ALA A 434 -8.29 4.06 30.12
N LEU A 435 -8.40 4.44 31.40
CA LEU A 435 -9.57 4.13 32.25
C LEU A 435 -10.89 4.65 31.65
N ASN A 436 -10.89 5.88 31.12
CA ASN A 436 -12.06 6.46 30.45
C ASN A 436 -12.40 5.77 29.12
N SER A 437 -11.41 5.39 28.31
CA SER A 437 -11.62 4.64 27.06
C SER A 437 -12.25 3.27 27.32
N ILE A 438 -11.75 2.53 28.33
CA ILE A 438 -12.33 1.25 28.77
C ILE A 438 -13.78 1.44 29.23
N GLN A 439 -14.09 2.54 29.93
CA GLN A 439 -15.44 2.83 30.40
C GLN A 439 -16.39 3.23 29.26
N ALA A 440 -15.93 4.00 28.26
CA ALA A 440 -16.74 4.41 27.11
C ALA A 440 -17.22 3.22 26.26
N GLY A 441 -16.39 2.18 26.12
CA GLY A 441 -16.75 0.95 25.37
C GLY A 441 -17.95 0.17 25.92
N THR A 442 -18.43 0.49 27.13
CA THR A 442 -19.55 -0.21 27.77
C THR A 442 -20.94 0.40 27.50
N SER A 443 -21.05 1.53 26.77
CA SER A 443 -22.28 2.34 26.73
C SER A 443 -22.78 2.74 25.32
N ALA A 444 -23.55 1.83 24.71
CA ALA A 444 -24.64 2.08 23.76
C ALA A 444 -24.38 2.67 22.34
N ASP A 445 -24.67 1.84 21.34
CA ASP A 445 -25.59 2.02 20.18
C ASP A 445 -25.74 3.39 19.43
N LYS A 446 -26.00 3.25 18.11
CA LYS A 446 -26.49 4.20 17.09
C LYS A 446 -25.49 4.98 16.20
N SER A 447 -25.59 4.61 14.93
CA SER A 447 -25.31 5.39 13.70
C SER A 447 -26.32 6.55 13.50
N PRO A 448 -26.26 7.43 12.45
CA PRO A 448 -25.35 7.44 11.28
C PRO A 448 -24.86 8.85 10.79
N SER A 449 -24.17 8.85 9.63
CA SER A 449 -24.20 9.92 8.59
C SER A 449 -23.40 11.23 8.83
N THR A 450 -22.91 11.99 7.82
CA THR A 450 -22.82 11.87 6.34
C THR A 450 -21.88 12.97 5.75
N SER A 451 -21.32 12.76 4.55
CA SER A 451 -21.07 13.79 3.50
C SER A 451 -20.04 14.93 3.75
N ASP A 452 -19.45 15.64 2.76
CA ASP A 452 -19.34 15.44 1.30
C ASP A 452 -18.17 16.22 0.64
N SER A 453 -17.86 15.89 -0.63
CA SER A 453 -17.40 16.76 -1.74
C SER A 453 -16.12 17.65 -1.71
N ASN A 454 -15.17 17.28 -2.58
CA ASN A 454 -14.55 18.06 -3.69
C ASN A 454 -14.03 19.51 -3.51
N LYS A 455 -12.76 19.79 -3.94
CA LYS A 455 -12.44 20.71 -5.08
C LYS A 455 -10.96 20.65 -5.60
N GLU A 456 -10.82 20.99 -6.88
CA GLU A 456 -9.66 21.39 -7.73
C GLU A 456 -8.81 22.58 -7.15
N THR A 457 -7.58 22.97 -7.58
CA THR A 457 -6.70 22.64 -8.74
C THR A 457 -5.24 23.16 -8.57
N GLU A 458 -4.36 22.80 -9.54
CA GLU A 458 -3.19 23.57 -10.09
C GLU A 458 -1.78 23.61 -9.40
N SER A 459 -0.81 23.01 -10.13
CA SER A 459 0.56 23.44 -10.53
C SER A 459 1.31 24.56 -9.76
N ALA A 460 2.64 24.51 -9.55
CA ALA A 460 3.66 24.37 -10.61
C ALA A 460 5.14 24.29 -10.13
N LYS A 461 6.03 23.90 -11.07
CA LYS A 461 7.49 24.11 -11.19
C LYS A 461 8.49 23.19 -10.45
N GLU A 462 9.45 22.74 -11.26
CA GLU A 462 10.67 21.97 -10.96
C GLU A 462 11.87 22.92 -10.68
N PRO A 463 13.06 22.43 -10.27
CA PRO A 463 14.08 22.08 -11.28
C PRO A 463 15.05 20.91 -10.95
N THR A 464 15.26 20.04 -11.94
CA THR A 464 16.50 19.35 -12.35
C THR A 464 17.69 19.16 -11.38
N ASN A 465 18.14 17.91 -11.22
CA ASN A 465 19.52 17.52 -11.60
C ASN A 465 19.64 16.00 -11.82
N ALA A 466 20.60 15.55 -12.64
CA ALA A 466 20.63 14.19 -13.18
C ALA A 466 21.86 13.35 -12.78
N THR A 467 21.70 12.02 -12.78
CA THR A 467 22.80 11.04 -12.86
C THR A 467 22.34 9.83 -13.70
N ASP A 468 23.22 9.31 -14.56
CA ASP A 468 22.85 8.40 -15.66
C ASP A 468 22.84 6.91 -15.27
N VAL A 469 21.71 6.25 -15.53
CA VAL A 469 21.47 4.79 -15.57
C VAL A 469 20.35 4.62 -16.61
N PRO A 470 20.37 3.65 -17.56
CA PRO A 470 19.54 3.70 -18.79
C PRO A 470 18.03 3.81 -18.54
N LEU A 471 17.55 5.04 -18.49
CA LEU A 471 16.21 5.44 -18.09
C LEU A 471 15.31 5.49 -19.32
N TYR A 472 14.67 4.36 -19.67
CA TYR A 472 13.63 4.38 -20.70
C TYR A 472 12.49 5.29 -20.22
N GLY A 473 12.22 6.36 -20.98
CA GLY A 473 11.63 7.58 -20.43
C GLY A 473 10.29 7.41 -19.71
N VAL A 474 10.13 8.15 -18.61
CA VAL A 474 8.97 8.15 -17.68
C VAL A 474 7.62 8.14 -18.41
N PHE A 475 7.50 8.87 -19.52
CA PHE A 475 6.29 8.96 -20.34
C PHE A 475 5.92 7.64 -21.05
N GLY A 476 6.87 6.79 -21.43
CA GLY A 476 6.58 5.55 -22.15
C GLY A 476 5.74 4.58 -21.32
N ALA A 477 6.10 4.40 -20.05
CA ALA A 477 5.32 3.59 -19.10
C ALA A 477 3.94 4.21 -18.81
N ALA A 478 3.85 5.53 -18.67
CA ALA A 478 2.59 6.24 -18.44
C ALA A 478 1.60 6.08 -19.61
N VAL A 479 2.07 6.21 -20.86
CA VAL A 479 1.24 6.04 -22.06
C VAL A 479 0.79 4.59 -22.24
N LEU A 480 1.64 3.61 -21.96
CA LEU A 480 1.24 2.19 -21.94
C LEU A 480 0.17 1.90 -20.86
N SER A 481 0.32 2.47 -19.67
CA SER A 481 -0.65 2.35 -18.57
C SER A 481 -2.02 2.96 -18.94
N LEU A 482 -2.03 4.19 -19.45
CA LEU A 482 -3.26 4.88 -19.87
C LEU A 482 -3.96 4.18 -21.05
N LEU A 483 -3.22 3.60 -22.00
CA LEU A 483 -3.80 2.79 -23.07
C LEU A 483 -4.39 1.47 -22.54
N GLY A 484 -3.80 0.86 -21.51
CA GLY A 484 -4.38 -0.28 -20.79
C GLY A 484 -5.67 0.08 -20.06
N ALA A 485 -5.68 1.21 -19.36
CA ALA A 485 -6.89 1.74 -18.71
C ALA A 485 -7.98 2.13 -19.73
N LEU A 486 -7.60 2.65 -20.91
CA LEU A 486 -8.52 2.96 -22.00
C LEU A 486 -9.23 1.69 -22.53
N LEU A 487 -8.50 0.59 -22.73
CA LEU A 487 -9.08 -0.72 -23.09
C LEU A 487 -10.13 -1.17 -22.07
N PHE A 488 -9.81 -1.05 -20.77
CA PHE A 488 -10.69 -1.45 -19.68
C PHE A 488 -11.94 -0.55 -19.59
N ALA A 489 -11.79 0.76 -19.78
CA ALA A 489 -12.88 1.73 -19.76
C ALA A 489 -13.84 1.58 -20.95
N VAL A 490 -13.32 1.23 -22.14
CA VAL A 490 -14.13 0.86 -23.32
C VAL A 490 -14.90 -0.43 -23.05
N ALA A 491 -14.22 -1.50 -22.63
CA ALA A 491 -14.85 -2.80 -22.37
C ALA A 491 -15.90 -2.77 -21.24
N ARG A 492 -15.82 -1.80 -20.32
CA ARG A 492 -16.83 -1.57 -19.26
C ARG A 492 -17.79 -0.40 -19.53
N LYS A 493 -17.67 0.28 -20.69
CA LYS A 493 -18.55 1.38 -21.15
C LYS A 493 -18.81 2.47 -20.09
N LYS A 494 -17.74 2.97 -19.45
CA LYS A 494 -17.81 4.01 -18.41
C LYS A 494 -17.33 5.38 -18.93
N ASN A 495 -18.26 6.20 -19.41
CA ASN A 495 -17.97 7.52 -20.02
C ASN A 495 -17.13 8.43 -19.11
N SER A 496 -17.41 8.48 -17.81
CA SER A 496 -16.66 9.32 -16.85
C SER A 496 -15.19 8.92 -16.69
N GLN A 497 -14.86 7.64 -16.86
CA GLN A 497 -13.46 7.18 -16.85
C GLN A 497 -12.77 7.51 -18.18
N LEU A 498 -13.49 7.43 -19.31
CA LEU A 498 -12.99 7.88 -20.62
C LEU A 498 -12.70 9.39 -20.64
N ASP A 499 -13.53 10.22 -20.01
CA ASP A 499 -13.29 11.68 -19.89
C ASP A 499 -12.04 11.98 -19.04
N LYS A 500 -11.82 11.27 -17.92
CA LYS A 500 -10.62 11.42 -17.09
C LYS A 500 -9.35 10.99 -17.85
N LEU A 501 -9.35 9.79 -18.43
CA LEU A 501 -8.23 9.24 -19.20
C LEU A 501 -7.89 10.08 -20.44
N SER A 502 -8.88 10.71 -21.09
CA SER A 502 -8.62 11.64 -22.20
C SER A 502 -7.90 12.90 -21.74
N ARG A 503 -8.25 13.45 -20.56
CA ARG A 503 -7.58 14.63 -19.99
C ARG A 503 -6.15 14.31 -19.55
N GLU A 504 -5.93 13.13 -18.97
CA GLU A 504 -4.59 12.65 -18.58
C GLU A 504 -3.68 12.45 -19.81
N LEU A 505 -4.21 11.89 -20.90
CA LEU A 505 -3.50 11.81 -22.19
C LEU A 505 -3.27 13.18 -22.86
N ASP A 506 -4.13 14.16 -22.60
CA ASP A 506 -3.94 15.54 -23.08
C ASP A 506 -2.87 16.28 -22.25
N GLN A 507 -2.83 16.08 -20.93
CA GLN A 507 -1.85 16.69 -20.03
C GLN A 507 -0.43 16.17 -20.30
N LEU A 508 -0.24 14.85 -20.40
CA LEU A 508 1.06 14.25 -20.75
C LEU A 508 1.57 14.64 -22.15
N LEU A 509 0.73 15.24 -23.02
CA LEU A 509 1.18 15.75 -24.32
C LEU A 509 1.72 17.19 -24.25
N VAL A 510 1.30 17.97 -23.24
CA VAL A 510 1.84 19.31 -22.96
C VAL A 510 3.21 19.21 -22.27
N GLU A 511 3.43 18.13 -21.52
CA GLU A 511 4.59 17.91 -20.64
C GLU A 511 5.79 17.22 -21.33
N LEU A 512 5.68 16.89 -22.63
CA LEU A 512 6.60 15.96 -23.32
C LEU A 512 7.49 16.67 -24.36
N GLU A 513 8.65 17.19 -23.92
CA GLU A 513 9.54 17.94 -24.80
C GLU A 513 10.44 17.10 -25.72
N ALA A 514 10.97 15.95 -25.29
CA ALA A 514 12.21 15.39 -25.86
C ALA A 514 12.13 14.00 -26.54
N SER A 515 11.27 13.80 -27.55
CA SER A 515 11.40 12.72 -28.56
C SER A 515 10.32 12.77 -29.66
N ASP A 516 10.70 12.58 -30.93
CA ASP A 516 9.75 12.48 -32.05
C ASP A 516 9.03 11.12 -32.13
N LYS A 517 9.64 10.04 -31.62
CA LYS A 517 8.98 8.72 -31.56
C LYS A 517 7.79 8.77 -30.60
N ASP A 518 8.00 9.35 -29.43
CA ASP A 518 7.02 9.36 -28.34
C ASP A 518 5.87 10.33 -28.63
N LYS A 519 6.16 11.51 -29.19
CA LYS A 519 5.14 12.43 -29.75
C LYS A 519 4.27 11.74 -30.82
N LYS A 520 4.87 10.91 -31.68
CA LYS A 520 4.16 10.14 -32.71
C LYS A 520 3.34 8.97 -32.13
N GLY A 521 3.81 8.32 -31.07
CA GLY A 521 3.07 7.31 -30.32
C GLY A 521 1.84 7.89 -29.61
N LEU A 522 2.06 8.91 -28.78
CA LEU A 522 1.03 9.61 -28.01
C LEU A 522 -0.01 10.28 -28.93
N GLY A 523 0.40 10.84 -30.07
CA GLY A 523 -0.51 11.39 -31.08
C GLY A 523 -1.50 10.35 -31.65
N LYS A 524 -1.08 9.08 -31.82
CA LYS A 524 -2.00 7.99 -32.17
C LYS A 524 -2.91 7.62 -30.99
N ALA A 525 -2.37 7.52 -29.78
CA ALA A 525 -3.11 7.18 -28.56
C ALA A 525 -4.26 8.18 -28.30
N LYS A 526 -3.99 9.48 -28.42
CA LYS A 526 -4.98 10.56 -28.33
C LYS A 526 -6.08 10.46 -29.39
N LYS A 527 -5.74 10.09 -30.64
CA LYS A 527 -6.72 9.84 -31.70
C LYS A 527 -7.63 8.64 -31.38
N LEU A 528 -7.08 7.60 -30.75
CA LEU A 528 -7.85 6.45 -30.26
C LEU A 528 -8.75 6.79 -29.08
N ALA A 529 -8.26 7.51 -28.06
CA ALA A 529 -9.09 7.97 -26.95
C ALA A 529 -10.29 8.80 -27.45
N LYS A 530 -10.08 9.66 -28.46
CA LYS A 530 -11.17 10.41 -29.09
C LYS A 530 -12.14 9.55 -29.89
N LYS A 531 -11.67 8.55 -30.66
CA LYS A 531 -12.55 7.52 -31.29
C LYS A 531 -13.37 6.79 -30.22
N ALA A 532 -12.71 6.30 -29.18
CA ALA A 532 -13.28 5.51 -28.09
C ALA A 532 -14.40 6.26 -27.39
N ARG A 533 -14.16 7.54 -27.06
CA ARG A 533 -15.17 8.46 -26.56
C ARG A 533 -16.36 8.55 -27.51
N THR A 534 -16.14 8.90 -28.79
CA THR A 534 -17.25 9.05 -29.75
C THR A 534 -18.05 7.77 -29.96
N PHE A 535 -17.43 6.59 -29.84
CA PHE A 535 -18.13 5.31 -29.89
C PHE A 535 -19.03 5.13 -28.66
N VAL A 536 -18.51 5.32 -27.44
CA VAL A 536 -19.27 5.13 -26.19
C VAL A 536 -20.34 6.21 -25.98
N ASP A 537 -20.05 7.47 -26.31
CA ASP A 537 -21.03 8.58 -26.27
C ASP A 537 -22.17 8.39 -27.29
N SER A 538 -21.95 7.64 -28.38
CA SER A 538 -23.01 7.35 -29.37
C SER A 538 -24.08 6.35 -28.92
N GLN A 539 -23.86 5.65 -27.79
CA GLN A 539 -24.71 4.55 -27.28
C GLN A 539 -24.93 3.39 -28.27
N GLN A 540 -24.22 3.34 -29.42
CA GLN A 540 -24.39 2.27 -30.41
C GLN A 540 -23.89 0.93 -29.85
N LYS A 541 -24.82 -0.02 -29.68
CA LYS A 541 -24.50 -1.45 -29.49
C LYS A 541 -24.08 -2.07 -30.83
N ASP A 542 -22.94 -1.64 -31.35
CA ASP A 542 -22.30 -2.19 -32.54
C ASP A 542 -21.05 -2.99 -32.12
N PRO A 543 -21.15 -4.33 -32.01
CA PRO A 543 -20.04 -5.16 -31.53
C PRO A 543 -18.86 -5.20 -32.52
N GLN A 544 -19.08 -4.90 -33.80
CA GLN A 544 -18.02 -4.93 -34.81
C GLN A 544 -17.13 -3.70 -34.65
N LYS A 545 -17.71 -2.50 -34.51
CA LYS A 545 -16.95 -1.27 -34.20
C LYS A 545 -16.25 -1.36 -32.84
N GLU A 546 -16.87 -2.02 -31.85
CA GLU A 546 -16.28 -2.25 -30.53
C GLU A 546 -15.02 -3.15 -30.62
N ALA A 547 -15.13 -4.27 -31.35
CA ALA A 547 -14.02 -5.18 -31.59
C ALA A 547 -12.90 -4.55 -32.45
N GLU A 548 -13.25 -3.78 -33.48
CA GLU A 548 -12.31 -3.02 -34.32
C GLU A 548 -11.51 -2.02 -33.47
N LEU A 549 -12.19 -1.23 -32.63
CA LEU A 549 -11.56 -0.23 -31.78
C LEU A 549 -10.68 -0.86 -30.69
N ILE A 550 -11.13 -1.97 -30.08
CA ILE A 550 -10.31 -2.78 -29.16
C ILE A 550 -9.08 -3.35 -29.87
N SER A 551 -9.21 -3.73 -31.14
CA SER A 551 -8.09 -4.21 -31.97
C SER A 551 -7.07 -3.10 -32.24
N GLU A 552 -7.50 -1.92 -32.72
CA GLU A 552 -6.60 -0.79 -32.96
C GLU A 552 -5.80 -0.39 -31.69
N ILE A 553 -6.43 -0.37 -30.51
CA ILE A 553 -5.74 -0.07 -29.25
C ILE A 553 -4.70 -1.15 -28.92
N LYS A 554 -5.04 -2.44 -29.08
CA LYS A 554 -4.11 -3.56 -28.87
C LYS A 554 -2.91 -3.50 -29.83
N THR A 555 -3.15 -3.23 -31.12
CA THR A 555 -2.07 -3.10 -32.12
C THR A 555 -1.10 -1.98 -31.75
N ILE A 556 -1.58 -0.85 -31.22
CA ILE A 556 -0.70 0.26 -30.83
C ILE A 556 0.02 -0.01 -29.50
N LEU A 557 -0.59 -0.71 -28.55
CA LEU A 557 0.10 -1.24 -27.37
C LEU A 557 1.25 -2.20 -27.74
N SER A 558 1.05 -3.07 -28.74
CA SER A 558 2.13 -3.90 -29.28
C SER A 558 3.22 -3.07 -29.97
N GLN A 559 2.86 -2.13 -30.86
CA GLN A 559 3.83 -1.28 -31.56
C GLN A 559 4.68 -0.41 -30.61
N LEU A 560 4.13 0.00 -29.46
CA LEU A 560 4.86 0.73 -28.41
C LEU A 560 5.73 -0.20 -27.54
N ARG A 561 5.42 -1.50 -27.47
CA ARG A 561 6.22 -2.53 -26.77
C ARG A 561 7.32 -3.13 -27.64
N GLU A 562 7.11 -3.18 -28.95
CA GLU A 562 8.06 -3.72 -29.95
C GLU A 562 9.06 -2.66 -30.48
N GLY A 563 8.87 -1.39 -30.12
CA GLY A 563 9.78 -0.28 -30.45
C GLY A 563 10.90 -0.04 -29.43
N VAL A 564 11.04 -0.95 -28.46
CA VAL A 564 11.96 -0.92 -27.30
C VAL A 564 13.34 -1.45 -27.69
#